data_AF-A0AAV5L9J0-F1
#
_entry.id   AF-A0AAV5L9J0-F1
#
_cell.length_a   1.000
_cell.length_b   1.000
_cell.length_c   1.000
_cell.angle_alpha   90.00
_cell.angle_beta   90.00
_cell.angle_gamma   90.00
#
_symmetry.space_group_name_H-M   'P 1'
#
loop_
_entity.id
_entity.type
_entity.pdbx_description
1 polymer ?
#
loop_
_entity_poly.entity_id
_entity_poly.type
_entity_poly.pdbx_seq_one_letter_code
_entity_poly.pdbx_strand_id
1 'polypeptide(L)' 'MEADYIGLLLIASAGFDPRVAPSVYEKLGKISGDSTLRDYLSTHPSGKKRAQLLAQAKVMEEALMIYREARAGRGVEGFL' A
#
# COMPACT_ATOMS: atom_id res chain seq x y z
N MET A 1 -2.90 -10.02 2.29
CA MET A 1 -3.08 -8.65 2.83
C MET A 1 -1.81 -8.15 3.47
N GLU A 2 -1.13 -8.97 4.26
CA GLU A 2 0.20 -8.68 4.83
C GLU A 2 1.21 -8.13 3.81
N ALA A 3 1.27 -8.71 2.60
CA ALA A 3 2.16 -8.24 1.53
C ALA A 3 1.97 -6.77 1.12
N ASP A 4 0.73 -6.26 1.10
CA ASP A 4 0.46 -4.87 0.73
C ASP A 4 0.91 -3.91 1.82
N TYR A 5 0.69 -4.30 3.08
CA TYR A 5 1.13 -3.55 4.23
C TYR A 5 2.66 -3.49 4.30
N ILE A 6 3.35 -4.63 4.26
CA ILE A 6 4.82 -4.68 4.25
C ILE A 6 5.38 -3.91 3.05
N GLY A 7 4.79 -4.10 1.86
CA GLY A 7 5.16 -3.35 0.66
C GLY A 7 5.06 -1.84 0.84
N LEU A 8 4.02 -1.35 1.52
CA LEU A 8 3.85 0.08 1.83
C LEU A 8 4.97 0.61 2.73
N LEU A 9 5.36 -0.15 3.76
CA LEU A 9 6.46 0.24 4.66
C LEU A 9 7.81 0.25 3.92
N LEU A 10 8.04 -0.74 3.04
CA LEU A 10 9.24 -0.82 2.22
C LEU A 10 9.37 0.37 1.26
N ILE A 11 8.30 0.77 0.56
CA ILE A 11 8.40 1.94 -0.33
C ILE A 11 8.60 3.25 0.47
N ALA A 12 7.96 3.37 1.65
CA ALA A 12 8.14 4.52 2.51
C ALA A 12 9.59 4.64 2.98
N SER A 13 10.21 3.54 3.37
CA SER A 13 11.61 3.51 3.83
C SER A 13 12.61 3.77 2.71
N ALA A 14 12.28 3.38 1.48
CA ALA A 14 13.02 3.77 0.29
C ALA A 14 12.83 5.27 -0.08
N GLY A 15 12.02 6.01 0.68
CA GLY A 15 11.81 7.44 0.48
C GLY A 15 10.78 7.80 -0.59
N PHE A 16 9.95 6.84 -1.01
CA PHE A 16 8.79 7.09 -1.87
C PHE A 16 7.57 7.47 -1.03
N ASP A 17 6.72 8.35 -1.57
CA ASP A 17 5.51 8.82 -0.87
C ASP A 17 4.46 7.69 -0.80
N PRO A 18 4.13 7.17 0.41
CA PRO A 18 3.20 6.06 0.56
C PRO A 18 1.76 6.42 0.18
N ARG A 19 1.41 7.71 0.16
CA ARG A 19 0.05 8.19 -0.18
C ARG A 19 -0.34 7.88 -1.62
N VAL A 20 0.63 7.57 -2.49
CA VAL A 20 0.38 7.22 -3.89
C VAL A 20 -0.17 5.80 -4.03
N ALA A 21 0.17 4.88 -3.12
CA ALA A 21 -0.12 3.46 -3.26
C ALA A 21 -1.61 3.11 -3.40
N PRO A 22 -2.56 3.67 -2.62
CA PRO A 22 -3.98 3.39 -2.80
C PRO A 22 -4.48 3.68 -4.22
N SER A 23 -4.04 4.80 -4.80
CA SER A 23 -4.45 5.21 -6.15
C SER A 23 -3.96 4.26 -7.24
N VAL A 24 -2.78 3.65 -7.05
CA VAL A 24 -2.22 2.65 -7.97
C VAL A 24 -3.10 1.41 -8.00
N TYR A 25 -3.50 0.90 -6.83
CA TYR A 25 -4.34 -0.29 -6.75
C TYR A 25 -5.78 -0.05 -7.22
N GLU A 26 -6.31 1.15 -7.02
CA GLU A 26 -7.60 1.54 -7.58
C GLU A 26 -7.57 1.53 -9.11
N LYS A 27 -6.53 2.14 -9.71
CA LYS A 27 -6.35 2.14 -11.18
C LYS A 27 -6.12 0.74 -11.73
N LEU A 28 -5.33 -0.08 -11.01
CA LEU A 28 -5.08 -1.47 -11.41
C LEU A 28 -6.39 -2.27 -11.43
N GLY A 29 -7.25 -2.12 -10.42
CA GLY A 29 -8.57 -2.77 -10.40
C GLY A 29 -9.44 -2.40 -11.61
N LYS A 30 -9.42 -1.13 -12.02
CA LYS A 30 -10.14 -0.65 -13.22
C LYS A 30 -9.64 -1.30 -14.51
N ILE A 31 -8.34 -1.56 -14.63
CA ILE A 31 -7.73 -2.21 -15.80
C ILE A 31 -8.05 -3.71 -15.83
N SER A 32 -8.02 -4.38 -14.67
CA SER A 32 -8.23 -5.84 -14.58
C SER A 32 -9.68 -6.27 -14.86
N GLY A 33 -10.61 -5.31 -14.96
CA GLY A 33 -12.04 -5.53 -15.13
C GLY A 33 -12.68 -5.83 -13.78
N ASP A 34 -13.53 -4.90 -13.32
CA ASP A 34 -14.16 -4.87 -11.98
C ASP A 34 -15.30 -5.91 -11.85
N SER A 35 -15.01 -7.15 -12.24
CA SER A 35 -15.94 -8.28 -12.18
C SER A 35 -15.87 -8.89 -10.78
N THR A 36 -16.93 -8.69 -10.00
CA THR A 36 -17.10 -9.30 -8.67
C THR A 36 -17.00 -10.83 -8.70
N LEU A 37 -17.35 -11.46 -9.83
CA LEU A 37 -17.17 -12.89 -10.08
C LEU A 37 -15.69 -13.29 -10.26
N ARG A 38 -14.88 -12.46 -10.92
CA ARG A 38 -13.43 -12.69 -11.03
C ARG A 38 -12.74 -12.50 -9.69
N ASP A 39 -13.16 -11.51 -8.91
CA ASP A 39 -12.65 -11.30 -7.55
C ASP A 39 -12.98 -12.49 -6.63
N TYR A 40 -14.16 -13.10 -6.79
CA TYR A 40 -14.55 -14.31 -6.04
C TYR A 40 -13.72 -15.55 -6.41
N LEU A 41 -13.30 -15.66 -7.66
CA LEU A 41 -12.49 -16.78 -8.17
C LEU A 41 -10.97 -16.52 -8.12
N SER A 42 -10.56 -15.32 -7.72
CA SER A 42 -9.16 -14.89 -7.69
C SER A 42 -8.43 -15.38 -6.43
N THR A 43 -7.16 -15.75 -6.58
CA THR A 43 -6.26 -16.05 -5.45
C THR A 43 -5.76 -14.80 -4.73
N HIS A 44 -6.06 -13.61 -5.26
CA HIS A 44 -5.65 -12.33 -4.69
C HIS A 44 -6.84 -11.37 -4.48
N PRO A 45 -6.80 -10.52 -3.43
CA PRO A 45 -7.83 -9.51 -3.20
C PRO A 45 -7.93 -8.50 -4.34
N SER A 46 -9.14 -7.98 -4.57
CA SER A 46 -9.39 -6.98 -5.60
C SER A 46 -8.61 -5.68 -5.38
N GLY A 47 -8.30 -4.97 -6.47
CA GLY A 47 -7.58 -3.69 -6.41
C GLY A 47 -8.29 -2.66 -5.53
N LYS A 48 -9.63 -2.62 -5.57
CA LYS A 48 -10.46 -1.77 -4.71
C LYS A 48 -10.26 -2.09 -3.22
N LYS A 49 -10.27 -3.38 -2.84
CA LYS A 49 -10.11 -3.78 -1.44
C LYS A 49 -8.70 -3.47 -0.94
N ARG A 50 -7.68 -3.68 -1.78
CA ARG A 50 -6.29 -3.31 -1.47
C ARG A 50 -6.14 -1.80 -1.25
N ALA A 51 -6.71 -0.99 -2.13
CA ALA A 51 -6.70 0.46 -2.01
C ALA A 51 -7.35 0.94 -0.70
N GLN A 52 -8.50 0.38 -0.33
CA GLN A 52 -9.19 0.73 0.92
C GLN A 52 -8.37 0.40 2.17
N LEU A 53 -7.69 -0.75 2.19
CA LEU A 53 -6.84 -1.16 3.30
C LEU A 53 -5.65 -0.22 3.48
N LEU A 54 -4.96 0.11 2.38
CA LEU A 54 -3.80 0.99 2.41
C LEU A 54 -4.16 2.44 2.78
N ALA A 55 -5.39 2.86 2.48
CA ALA A 55 -5.90 4.17 2.86
C ALA A 55 -6.32 4.26 4.33
N GLN A 56 -6.31 3.16 5.10
CA GLN A 56 -6.64 3.22 6.53
C GLN A 56 -5.65 4.10 7.28
N ALA A 57 -6.17 4.96 8.17
CA ALA A 57 -5.38 5.93 8.91
C ALA A 57 -4.19 5.29 9.64
N LYS A 58 -4.41 4.16 10.33
CA LYS A 58 -3.35 3.44 11.06
C LYS A 58 -2.19 3.00 10.15
N VAL A 59 -2.52 2.41 9.00
CA VAL A 59 -1.53 1.93 8.03
C VAL A 59 -0.78 3.09 7.38
N MET A 60 -1.50 4.13 6.99
CA MET A 60 -0.92 5.30 6.33
C MET A 60 -0.07 6.15 7.27
N GLU A 61 -0.48 6.33 8.52
CA GLU A 61 0.27 7.09 9.52
C GLU A 61 1.63 6.46 9.81
N GLU A 62 1.66 5.14 9.96
CA GLU A 62 2.89 4.38 10.15
C GLU A 62 3.85 4.53 8.95
N ALA A 63 3.35 4.31 7.74
CA ALA A 63 4.14 4.52 6.53
C ALA A 63 4.63 5.97 6.39
N LEU A 64 3.82 6.97 6.78
CA LEU A 64 4.21 8.38 6.76
C LEU A 64 5.26 8.73 7.81
N MET A 65 5.27 8.06 8.98
CA MET A 65 6.37 8.20 9.93
C MET A 65 7.67 7.72 9.30
N ILE A 66 7.69 6.50 8.76
CA ILE A 66 8.87 5.92 8.09
C ILE A 66 9.34 6.80 6.93
N TYR A 67 8.43 7.25 6.08
CA TYR A 67 8.73 8.14 4.96
C TYR A 67 9.39 9.45 5.40
N ARG A 68 8.91 10.05 6.50
CA ARG A 68 9.49 11.28 7.06
C ARG A 68 10.90 11.05 7.60
N GLU A 69 11.14 9.93 8.29
CA GLU A 69 12.47 9.54 8.76
C GLU A 69 13.45 9.35 7.60
N ALA A 70 13.05 8.56 6.59
CA ALA A 70 13.83 8.35 5.38
C ALA A 70 14.13 9.67 4.65
N ARG A 71 13.15 10.58 4.58
CA ARG A 71 13.32 11.90 3.95
C ARG A 71 14.23 12.84 4.71
N ALA A 72 14.30 12.70 6.03
CA ALA A 72 15.21 13.45 6.89
C ALA A 72 16.65 12.89 6.89
N GLY A 73 16.94 11.84 6.12
CA GLY A 73 18.25 11.21 6.05
C GLY A 73 18.60 10.39 7.29
N ARG A 74 17.62 10.14 8.16
CA ARG A 74 17.77 9.20 9.27
C ARG A 74 17.60 7.80 8.70
N GLY A 75 18.60 6.95 8.90
CA GLY A 75 18.49 5.54 8.51
C GLY A 75 17.29 4.94 9.22
N VAL A 76 16.45 4.19 8.49
CA VAL A 76 15.33 3.54 9.16
C VAL A 76 15.85 2.31 9.88
N GLU A 77 15.71 2.27 11.21
CA GLU A 77 16.24 1.20 12.07
C GLU A 77 15.57 -0.16 11.86
N GLY A 78 14.59 -0.24 10.95
CA GLY A 78 13.82 -1.44 10.64
C GLY A 78 12.36 -1.31 11.05
N PHE A 79 11.52 -2.20 10.52
CA PHE A 79 10.07 -2.26 10.78
C PHE A 79 9.59 -3.73 10.86
N LEU A 80 10.50 -4.63 11.26
CA LEU A 80 10.26 -6.07 11.48
C LEU A 80 10.44 -6.41 12.96
#